data_AF-A0A965SQ95-F1
#
_entry.id   AF-A0A965SQ95-F1
#
_cell.length_a   1.000
_cell.length_b   1.000
_cell.length_c   1.000
_cell.angle_alpha   90.00
_cell.angle_beta   90.00
_cell.angle_gamma   90.00
#
_symmetry.space_group_name_H-M   'P 1'
#
loop_
_entity.id
_entity.type
_entity.pdbx_description
1 polymer ?
#
loop_
_entity_poly.entity_id
_entity_poly.type
_entity_poly.pdbx_seq_one_letter_code
_entity_poly.pdbx_strand_id
1 'polypeptide(L)'
;MEVKMTPNNKKWDLSHFPLSQIKSATENDLIYDSFGIANEDDHDLTISIRDNGIQEPLVLSADFYLLSGHRRKAAATYLNLKEVPVRLTEIFFEDLNTEERLKVLRIFNRQRSKSSSERIREKLLEVDSALAYTNLLRKRAEINEFGDDGEINIELETSRKRSVISTMGFLNAAKKVINENKAYWPLTVRRVHYLLLNDPPLKHDKKPHSKYVNDKNSYKALTNLLLRARLNRFIPMQAIEDGTRPIRLGGGFESLEEFIEQELDNFLLGYSRNLMQGQQNHIEIILEKNALRSVIEIVAKRYCIPMTTARGYASLSPRHAIASRFKNSGKNKLVLLMLTDFDPDGEQIAESFARSMRDDFGITNIHPVKVALTAEDVENYDLPSDMDAKPSSPNYQKFIKKYGIKAVELDAAPVKLLQQKLENAVESVIDIDEYNSQIELEEEDATEIEARRSLVFEAIKDSF
;
A
#
# COMPACT_ATOMS: atom_id res chain seq x y z
N MET A 1 -40.86 54.37 -18.73
CA MET A 1 -42.06 53.55 -18.94
C MET A 1 -41.79 52.19 -18.34
N GLU A 2 -42.31 51.95 -17.14
CA GLU A 2 -42.26 50.64 -16.48
C GLU A 2 -43.11 49.64 -17.26
N VAL A 3 -42.50 48.54 -17.72
CA VAL A 3 -43.24 47.40 -18.25
C VAL A 3 -43.51 46.46 -17.08
N LYS A 4 -44.78 46.41 -16.67
CA LYS A 4 -45.30 45.49 -15.67
C LYS A 4 -45.05 44.04 -16.12
N MET A 5 -44.19 43.33 -15.39
CA MET A 5 -44.14 41.86 -15.42
C MET A 5 -45.39 41.32 -14.72
N THR A 6 -46.29 40.70 -15.47
CA THR A 6 -47.41 39.92 -14.93
C THR A 6 -46.90 38.55 -14.46
N PRO A 7 -47.23 38.11 -13.23
CA PRO A 7 -46.89 36.77 -12.76
C PRO A 7 -47.94 35.73 -13.19
N ASN A 8 -47.47 34.51 -13.44
CA ASN A 8 -48.21 33.24 -13.53
C ASN A 8 -49.00 32.89 -14.81
N ASN A 9 -48.36 32.15 -15.72
CA ASN A 9 -48.73 30.76 -16.04
C ASN A 9 -47.63 30.12 -16.91
N LYS A 10 -47.16 28.91 -16.56
CA LYS A 10 -46.22 28.11 -17.36
C LYS A 10 -46.78 27.92 -18.77
N LYS A 11 -46.33 28.71 -19.74
CA LYS A 11 -46.53 28.42 -21.17
C LYS A 11 -45.52 27.35 -21.56
N TRP A 12 -45.95 26.10 -21.52
CA TRP A 12 -45.36 25.08 -22.38
C TRP A 12 -45.93 25.33 -23.77
N ASP A 13 -45.09 25.38 -24.81
CA ASP A 13 -45.59 25.61 -26.16
C ASP A 13 -46.48 24.45 -26.60
N LEU A 14 -46.13 23.20 -26.21
CA LEU A 14 -46.96 22.02 -26.37
C LEU A 14 -46.75 21.04 -25.19
N SER A 15 -47.79 20.84 -24.37
CA SER A 15 -47.75 19.92 -23.21
C SER A 15 -47.70 18.45 -23.60
N HIS A 16 -48.16 18.14 -24.81
CA HIS A 16 -48.28 16.80 -25.37
C HIS A 16 -47.79 16.83 -26.82
N PHE A 17 -46.52 16.50 -27.02
CA PHE A 17 -45.92 16.41 -28.35
C PHE A 17 -45.59 14.96 -28.69
N PRO A 18 -46.01 14.43 -29.85
CA PRO A 18 -45.74 13.05 -30.22
C PRO A 18 -44.24 12.77 -30.28
N LEU A 19 -43.77 11.79 -29.50
CA LEU A 19 -42.35 11.46 -29.41
C LEU A 19 -41.80 10.97 -30.77
N SER A 20 -42.65 10.38 -31.61
CA SER A 20 -42.34 9.95 -32.97
C SER A 20 -42.05 11.08 -33.95
N GLN A 21 -42.45 12.32 -33.65
CA GLN A 21 -42.21 13.48 -34.50
C GLN A 21 -40.90 14.21 -34.16
N ILE A 22 -40.23 13.84 -33.07
CA ILE A 22 -38.98 14.47 -32.64
C ILE A 22 -37.81 13.92 -33.47
N LYS A 23 -37.24 14.78 -34.31
CA LYS A 23 -36.02 14.47 -35.09
C LYS A 23 -34.79 14.53 -34.18
N SER A 24 -33.83 13.63 -34.40
CA SER A 24 -32.53 13.64 -33.73
C SER A 24 -31.48 14.22 -34.68
N ALA A 25 -30.61 15.11 -34.20
CA ALA A 25 -29.46 15.57 -34.96
C ALA A 25 -28.36 14.51 -34.89
N THR A 26 -27.87 14.05 -36.05
CA THR A 26 -26.76 13.06 -36.14
C THR A 26 -25.45 13.58 -35.56
N GLU A 27 -25.25 14.90 -35.59
CA GLU A 27 -24.10 15.61 -35.07
C GLU A 27 -24.01 15.53 -33.54
N ASN A 28 -25.08 15.10 -32.87
CA ASN A 28 -25.14 14.92 -31.43
C ASN A 28 -24.30 13.73 -30.94
N ASP A 29 -24.18 12.67 -31.76
CA ASP A 29 -23.39 11.47 -31.42
C ASP A 29 -21.87 11.74 -31.41
N LEU A 30 -21.43 12.84 -32.05
CA LEU A 30 -20.04 13.30 -32.03
C LEU A 30 -19.66 14.03 -30.73
N ILE A 31 -20.66 14.39 -29.91
CA ILE A 31 -20.47 15.24 -28.73
C ILE A 31 -20.85 14.49 -27.44
N TYR A 32 -21.71 13.46 -27.49
CA TYR A 32 -22.32 12.89 -26.28
C TYR A 32 -22.40 11.35 -26.27
N ASP A 33 -22.26 10.78 -25.08
CA ASP A 33 -22.43 9.34 -24.82
C ASP A 33 -23.90 8.89 -24.94
N SER A 34 -24.08 7.63 -25.34
CA SER A 34 -25.39 6.97 -25.47
C SER A 34 -26.04 6.65 -24.12
N PHE A 35 -27.35 6.90 -24.00
CA PHE A 35 -28.17 6.51 -22.83
C PHE A 35 -28.12 5.01 -22.54
N GLY A 36 -28.01 4.61 -21.27
CA GLY A 36 -28.00 3.21 -20.86
C GLY A 36 -28.54 3.00 -19.43
N ILE A 37 -29.60 2.20 -19.28
CA ILE A 37 -30.28 1.97 -17.99
C ILE A 37 -29.39 1.30 -16.91
N ALA A 38 -28.27 0.72 -17.31
CA ALA A 38 -27.29 0.16 -16.38
C ALA A 38 -26.48 1.25 -15.63
N ASN A 39 -26.52 2.50 -16.11
CA ASN A 39 -25.95 3.66 -15.42
C ASN A 39 -26.95 4.17 -14.36
N GLU A 40 -26.48 4.35 -13.13
CA GLU A 40 -27.29 4.76 -11.97
C GLU A 40 -28.02 6.10 -12.21
N ASP A 41 -27.38 7.09 -12.83
CA ASP A 41 -28.00 8.38 -13.14
C ASP A 41 -29.13 8.24 -14.18
N ASP A 42 -28.96 7.36 -15.18
CA ASP A 42 -30.00 7.08 -16.19
C ASP A 42 -31.17 6.30 -15.59
N HIS A 43 -30.88 5.38 -14.67
CA HIS A 43 -31.88 4.62 -13.93
C HIS A 43 -32.73 5.53 -13.05
N ASP A 44 -32.10 6.41 -12.25
CA ASP A 44 -32.79 7.34 -11.36
C ASP A 44 -33.62 8.37 -12.13
N LEU A 45 -33.08 8.88 -13.24
CA LEU A 45 -33.83 9.73 -14.16
C LEU A 45 -35.07 9.01 -14.72
N THR A 46 -34.93 7.73 -15.08
CA THR A 46 -36.04 6.92 -15.61
C THR A 46 -37.10 6.68 -14.55
N ILE A 47 -36.72 6.37 -13.31
CA ILE A 47 -37.64 6.25 -12.17
C ILE A 47 -38.37 7.58 -11.95
N SER A 48 -37.64 8.69 -11.92
CA SER A 48 -38.21 10.02 -11.71
C SER A 48 -39.24 10.38 -12.78
N ILE A 49 -38.96 10.08 -14.06
CA ILE A 49 -39.90 10.30 -15.17
C ILE A 49 -41.12 9.37 -15.07
N ARG A 50 -40.94 8.12 -14.66
CA ARG A 50 -42.06 7.19 -14.46
C ARG A 50 -43.01 7.69 -13.37
N ASP A 51 -42.44 8.15 -12.26
CA ASP A 51 -43.20 8.47 -11.05
C ASP A 51 -43.79 9.89 -11.09
N ASN A 52 -43.07 10.84 -11.71
CA ASN A 52 -43.42 12.28 -11.69
C ASN A 52 -43.63 12.88 -13.09
N GLY A 53 -43.42 12.13 -14.17
CA GLY A 53 -43.41 12.66 -15.53
C GLY A 53 -42.20 13.56 -15.81
N ILE A 54 -42.15 14.10 -17.03
CA ILE A 54 -41.09 15.02 -17.44
C ILE A 54 -41.41 16.43 -16.91
N GLN A 55 -40.65 16.87 -15.90
CA GLN A 55 -40.88 18.17 -15.24
C GLN A 55 -40.33 19.37 -16.03
N GLU A 56 -39.12 19.24 -16.59
CA GLU A 56 -38.56 20.22 -17.52
C GLU A 56 -38.81 19.72 -18.95
N PRO A 57 -39.48 20.49 -19.83
CA PRO A 57 -39.75 20.09 -21.20
C PRO A 57 -38.47 19.90 -22.02
N LEU A 58 -38.58 19.10 -23.09
CA LEU A 58 -37.53 19.00 -24.10
C LEU A 58 -37.52 20.28 -24.93
N VAL A 59 -36.35 20.67 -25.44
CA VAL A 59 -36.22 21.88 -26.28
C VAL A 59 -36.04 21.45 -27.73
N LEU A 60 -36.95 21.91 -28.59
CA LEU A 60 -36.94 21.63 -30.02
C LEU A 60 -36.70 22.90 -30.85
N SER A 61 -36.12 22.74 -32.03
CA SER A 61 -36.14 23.73 -33.09
C SER A 61 -37.54 23.87 -33.71
N ALA A 62 -37.78 24.93 -34.49
CA ALA A 62 -39.05 25.17 -35.18
C ALA A 62 -39.42 24.05 -36.17
N ASP A 63 -38.41 23.34 -36.68
CA ASP A 63 -38.49 22.17 -37.57
C ASP A 63 -38.32 20.81 -36.84
N PHE A 64 -38.51 20.82 -35.51
CA PHE A 64 -38.63 19.66 -34.62
C PHE A 64 -37.36 18.83 -34.37
N TYR A 65 -36.17 19.39 -34.57
CA TYR A 65 -34.91 18.79 -34.12
C TYR A 65 -34.72 19.00 -32.62
N LEU A 66 -34.27 17.94 -31.96
CA LEU A 66 -33.95 17.99 -30.53
C LEU A 66 -32.68 18.80 -30.27
N LEU A 67 -32.83 19.91 -29.55
CA LEU A 67 -31.72 20.77 -29.14
C LEU A 67 -31.26 20.46 -27.70
N SER A 68 -32.20 20.06 -26.82
CA SER A 68 -31.90 19.68 -25.43
C SER A 68 -32.92 18.68 -24.88
N GLY A 69 -32.46 17.79 -23.99
CA GLY A 69 -33.30 16.75 -23.37
C GLY A 69 -33.13 15.34 -23.94
N HIS A 70 -32.00 15.03 -24.57
CA HIS A 70 -31.66 13.71 -25.15
C HIS A 70 -31.90 12.53 -24.20
N ARG A 71 -31.37 12.57 -22.97
CA ARG A 71 -31.58 11.53 -21.95
C ARG A 71 -33.05 11.40 -21.53
N ARG A 72 -33.78 12.52 -21.44
CA ARG A 72 -35.23 12.53 -21.16
C ARG A 72 -36.04 11.91 -22.30
N LYS A 73 -35.68 12.16 -23.57
CA LYS A 73 -36.27 11.48 -24.74
C LYS A 73 -35.99 9.98 -24.69
N ALA A 74 -34.76 9.57 -24.40
CA ALA A 74 -34.36 8.17 -24.33
C ALA A 74 -35.09 7.42 -23.21
N ALA A 75 -35.14 7.99 -21.99
CA ALA A 75 -35.91 7.45 -20.87
C ALA A 75 -37.42 7.38 -21.19
N ALA A 76 -38.00 8.42 -21.82
CA ALA A 76 -39.39 8.41 -22.27
C ALA A 76 -39.67 7.31 -23.30
N THR A 77 -38.72 7.07 -24.21
CA THR A 77 -38.80 5.98 -25.20
C THR A 77 -38.73 4.62 -24.51
N TYR A 78 -37.83 4.46 -23.55
CA TYR A 78 -37.69 3.24 -22.74
C TYR A 78 -38.97 2.93 -21.94
N LEU A 79 -39.62 3.96 -21.40
CA LEU A 79 -40.91 3.87 -20.70
C LEU A 79 -42.12 3.74 -21.65
N ASN A 80 -41.91 3.68 -22.97
CA ASN A 80 -42.95 3.65 -24.00
C ASN A 80 -43.97 4.81 -23.91
N LEU A 81 -43.51 6.00 -23.52
CA LEU A 81 -44.34 7.20 -23.53
C LEU A 81 -44.63 7.62 -24.98
N LYS A 82 -45.89 7.93 -25.29
CA LYS A 82 -46.33 8.36 -26.62
C LYS A 82 -46.08 9.85 -26.87
N GLU A 83 -46.17 10.64 -25.81
CA GLU A 83 -46.13 12.10 -25.86
C GLU A 83 -45.25 12.66 -24.74
N VAL A 84 -44.59 13.78 -25.01
CA VAL A 84 -43.72 14.47 -24.06
C VAL A 84 -43.95 15.98 -24.11
N PRO A 85 -43.73 16.71 -23.00
CA PRO A 85 -43.80 18.16 -22.99
C PRO A 85 -42.57 18.75 -23.70
N VAL A 86 -42.81 19.72 -24.58
CA VAL A 86 -41.75 20.39 -25.36
C VAL A 86 -41.87 21.91 -25.33
N ARG A 87 -40.73 22.59 -25.52
CA ARG A 87 -40.62 24.02 -25.79
C ARG A 87 -40.02 24.21 -27.18
N LEU A 88 -40.67 25.00 -28.01
CA LEU A 88 -40.19 25.28 -29.36
C LEU A 88 -39.34 26.55 -29.34
N THR A 89 -38.35 26.59 -30.21
CA THR A 89 -37.50 27.77 -30.43
C THR A 89 -37.73 28.31 -31.83
N GLU A 90 -37.38 29.56 -32.07
CA GLU A 90 -37.50 30.20 -33.40
C GLU A 90 -36.40 29.78 -34.39
N ILE A 91 -35.53 28.84 -33.99
CA ILE A 91 -34.40 28.36 -34.79
C ILE A 91 -34.92 27.29 -35.76
N PHE A 92 -34.61 27.42 -37.04
CA PHE A 92 -34.77 26.35 -38.04
C PHE A 92 -33.44 25.62 -38.20
N PHE A 93 -33.36 24.38 -37.73
CA PHE A 93 -32.11 23.63 -37.64
C PHE A 93 -31.60 23.17 -39.01
N GLU A 94 -32.50 22.86 -39.94
CA GLU A 94 -32.18 22.52 -41.33
C GLU A 94 -31.46 23.65 -42.08
N ASP A 95 -31.76 24.91 -41.77
CA ASP A 95 -31.17 26.09 -42.41
C ASP A 95 -29.73 26.38 -41.97
N LEU A 96 -29.27 25.76 -40.88
CA LEU A 96 -27.96 25.97 -40.30
C LEU A 96 -26.90 25.08 -40.97
N ASN A 97 -25.68 25.63 -41.14
CA ASN A 97 -24.53 24.82 -41.52
C ASN A 97 -23.99 23.98 -40.34
N THR A 98 -23.08 23.05 -40.62
CA THR A 98 -22.54 22.12 -39.61
C THR A 98 -21.91 22.83 -38.40
N GLU A 99 -21.16 23.91 -38.59
CA GLU A 99 -20.56 24.65 -37.47
C GLU A 99 -21.61 25.38 -36.62
N GLU A 100 -22.63 25.95 -37.27
CA GLU A 100 -23.73 26.63 -36.60
C GLU A 100 -24.61 25.67 -35.80
N ARG A 101 -24.91 24.49 -36.36
CA ARG A 101 -25.61 23.40 -35.66
C ARG A 101 -24.88 23.01 -34.37
N LEU A 102 -23.56 22.82 -34.44
CA LEU A 102 -22.73 22.50 -33.28
C LEU A 102 -22.75 23.63 -32.23
N LYS A 103 -22.70 24.89 -32.66
CA LYS A 103 -22.80 26.05 -31.74
C LYS A 103 -24.15 26.09 -31.05
N VAL A 104 -25.25 25.90 -31.77
CA VAL A 104 -26.61 25.87 -31.21
C VAL A 104 -26.75 24.73 -30.19
N LEU A 105 -26.37 23.50 -30.56
CA LEU A 105 -26.40 22.35 -29.64
C LEU A 105 -25.60 22.62 -28.37
N ARG A 106 -24.42 23.25 -28.47
CA ARG A 106 -23.61 23.64 -27.30
C ARG A 106 -24.30 24.67 -26.41
N ILE A 107 -24.96 25.69 -26.97
CA ILE A 107 -25.63 26.76 -26.21
C ILE A 107 -26.75 26.18 -25.33
N PHE A 108 -27.61 25.32 -25.90
CA PHE A 108 -28.73 24.73 -25.18
C PHE A 108 -28.33 23.63 -24.17
N ASN A 109 -27.05 23.23 -24.16
CA ASN A 109 -26.49 22.27 -23.22
C ASN A 109 -25.48 22.89 -22.22
N ARG A 110 -25.24 24.21 -22.26
CA ARG A 110 -24.33 24.91 -21.33
C ARG A 110 -24.70 24.80 -19.85
N GLN A 111 -25.96 24.54 -19.53
CA GLN A 111 -26.46 24.44 -18.14
C GLN A 111 -26.39 23.01 -17.56
N ARG A 112 -25.76 22.06 -18.25
CA ARG A 112 -25.56 20.72 -17.71
C ARG A 112 -24.47 20.76 -16.63
N SER A 113 -24.71 20.14 -15.48
CA SER A 113 -23.62 19.70 -14.61
C SER A 113 -22.79 18.70 -15.40
N LYS A 114 -21.55 19.07 -15.77
CA LYS A 114 -20.60 18.14 -16.41
C LYS A 114 -20.63 16.82 -15.65
N SER A 115 -20.67 15.69 -16.35
CA SER A 115 -20.66 14.40 -15.66
C SER A 115 -19.38 14.30 -14.80
N SER A 116 -19.44 13.57 -13.70
CA SER A 116 -18.26 13.31 -12.87
C SER A 116 -17.10 12.78 -13.72
N SER A 117 -17.39 11.94 -14.71
CA SER A 117 -16.43 11.38 -15.65
C SER A 117 -15.81 12.41 -16.60
N GLU A 118 -16.59 13.36 -17.12
CA GLU A 118 -16.09 14.45 -17.96
C GLU A 118 -15.14 15.37 -17.19
N ARG A 119 -15.48 15.73 -15.94
CA ARG A 119 -14.62 16.57 -15.08
C ARG A 119 -13.31 15.87 -14.73
N ILE A 120 -13.36 14.56 -14.46
CA ILE A 120 -12.17 13.74 -14.20
C ILE A 120 -11.29 13.66 -15.46
N ARG A 121 -11.87 13.43 -16.64
CA ARG A 121 -11.11 13.34 -17.90
C ARG A 121 -10.42 14.66 -18.27
N GLU A 122 -11.07 15.80 -18.04
CA GLU A 122 -10.42 17.11 -18.21
C GLU A 122 -9.24 17.28 -17.23
N LYS A 123 -9.42 16.93 -15.95
CA LYS A 123 -8.36 17.03 -14.94
C LYS A 123 -7.21 16.08 -15.17
N LEU A 124 -7.47 14.86 -15.66
CA LEU A 124 -6.45 13.90 -16.05
C LEU A 124 -5.47 14.48 -17.09
N LEU A 125 -5.93 15.36 -17.99
CA LEU A 125 -5.06 16.04 -18.97
C LEU A 125 -4.18 17.13 -18.35
N GLU A 126 -4.56 17.66 -17.18
CA GLU A 126 -3.82 18.70 -16.46
C GLU A 126 -2.79 18.12 -15.47
N VAL A 127 -2.95 16.85 -15.07
CA VAL A 127 -2.07 16.19 -14.10
C VAL A 127 -0.80 15.67 -14.78
N ASP A 128 0.36 16.03 -14.22
CA ASP A 128 1.63 15.38 -14.54
C ASP A 128 1.68 14.01 -13.85
N SER A 129 1.61 12.95 -14.65
CA SER A 129 1.59 11.56 -14.19
C SER A 129 2.85 11.19 -13.38
N ALA A 130 4.04 11.61 -13.81
CA ALA A 130 5.29 11.27 -13.14
C ALA A 130 5.37 11.97 -11.76
N LEU A 131 4.90 13.22 -11.69
CA LEU A 131 4.82 13.96 -10.44
C LEU A 131 3.77 13.37 -9.48
N ALA A 132 2.61 12.97 -10.00
CA ALA A 132 1.54 12.33 -9.22
C ALA A 132 2.03 11.02 -8.59
N TYR A 133 2.68 10.16 -9.38
CA TYR A 133 3.24 8.90 -8.88
C TYR A 133 4.33 9.13 -7.83
N THR A 134 5.25 10.06 -8.08
CA THR A 134 6.31 10.42 -7.12
C THR A 134 5.74 10.91 -5.79
N ASN A 135 4.68 11.73 -5.83
CA ASN A 135 4.01 12.22 -4.64
C ASN A 135 3.30 11.10 -3.85
N LEU A 136 2.65 10.16 -4.54
CA LEU A 136 2.03 8.98 -3.93
C LEU A 136 3.10 8.14 -3.19
N LEU A 137 4.24 7.87 -3.83
CA LEU A 137 5.34 7.11 -3.22
C LEU A 137 5.96 7.83 -2.02
N ARG A 138 6.17 9.15 -2.12
CA ARG A 138 6.70 9.96 -1.01
C ARG A 138 5.77 9.93 0.20
N LYS A 139 4.47 10.11 -0.02
CA LYS A 139 3.47 10.09 1.07
C LYS A 139 3.33 8.70 1.69
N ARG A 140 3.43 7.65 0.88
CA ARG A 140 3.54 6.27 1.36
C ARG A 140 4.77 6.09 2.27
N ALA A 141 5.92 6.66 1.93
CA ALA A 141 7.11 6.61 2.77
C ALA A 141 6.92 7.38 4.08
N GLU A 142 6.37 8.59 4.04
CA GLU A 142 6.07 9.41 5.23
C GLU A 142 5.13 8.67 6.20
N ILE A 143 4.02 8.08 5.71
CA ILE A 143 3.07 7.31 6.54
C ILE A 143 3.74 6.09 7.19
N ASN A 144 4.71 5.46 6.51
CA ASN A 144 5.43 4.31 7.05
C ASN A 144 6.49 4.68 8.11
N GLU A 145 6.91 5.94 8.21
CA GLU A 145 7.94 6.42 9.16
C GLU A 145 7.37 6.86 10.52
N PHE A 146 6.07 7.11 10.66
CA PHE A 146 5.45 7.49 11.93
C PHE A 146 5.24 6.28 12.86
N GLY A 147 6.33 5.84 13.49
CA GLY A 147 6.34 4.99 14.69
C GLY A 147 6.53 5.86 15.94
N ASP A 148 5.46 6.04 16.68
CA ASP A 148 5.20 7.08 17.67
C ASP A 148 5.94 6.90 19.03
N ASP A 149 6.45 8.01 19.60
CA ASP A 149 7.27 8.11 20.82
C ASP A 149 6.41 8.61 22.00
N GLY A 150 6.16 7.74 22.99
CA GLY A 150 5.30 8.03 24.15
C GLY A 150 6.03 8.40 25.44
N GLU A 151 5.65 9.53 26.06
CA GLU A 151 6.12 9.97 27.38
C GLU A 151 5.56 9.14 28.56
N ILE A 152 6.35 9.04 29.63
CA ILE A 152 6.06 8.28 30.86
C ILE A 152 5.91 9.27 32.03
N ASN A 153 4.76 9.25 32.71
CA ASN A 153 4.56 9.90 34.02
C ASN A 153 4.87 8.92 35.16
N ILE A 154 5.97 9.16 35.88
CA ILE A 154 6.30 8.54 37.17
C ILE A 154 6.81 9.64 38.10
N GLU A 155 6.27 9.71 39.33
CA GLU A 155 6.81 10.57 40.38
C GLU A 155 8.26 10.17 40.73
N LEU A 156 9.17 11.13 40.63
CA LEU A 156 10.61 10.95 40.82
C LEU A 156 10.96 10.80 42.30
N GLU A 157 11.32 9.58 42.71
CA GLU A 157 12.24 9.42 43.84
C GLU A 157 13.68 9.69 43.41
N THR A 158 14.49 10.12 44.38
CA THR A 158 15.87 10.64 44.28
C THR A 158 16.73 10.21 43.07
N SER A 159 17.40 11.20 42.44
CA SER A 159 18.25 10.97 41.28
C SER A 159 19.40 10.01 41.60
N ARG A 160 19.53 8.91 40.85
CA ARG A 160 20.73 8.06 40.87
C ARG A 160 21.79 8.65 39.92
N LYS A 161 22.95 9.04 40.45
CA LYS A 161 24.13 9.34 39.62
C LYS A 161 24.58 8.06 38.91
N ARG A 162 24.41 8.01 37.59
CA ARG A 162 24.88 6.90 36.74
C ARG A 162 26.39 7.04 36.49
N SER A 163 27.10 5.91 36.38
CA SER A 163 28.55 5.90 36.18
C SER A 163 28.94 6.41 34.78
N VAL A 164 29.95 7.28 34.75
CA VAL A 164 30.55 7.81 33.50
C VAL A 164 31.14 6.66 32.68
N ILE A 165 31.02 6.74 31.36
CA ILE A 165 31.63 5.77 30.45
C ILE A 165 33.14 6.00 30.43
N SER A 166 33.90 5.05 30.97
CA SER A 166 35.37 5.08 31.00
C SER A 166 36.03 4.14 29.98
N THR A 167 35.24 3.37 29.25
CA THR A 167 35.66 2.39 28.23
C THR A 167 35.44 2.97 26.84
N MET A 168 36.28 3.93 26.46
CA MET A 168 36.11 4.74 25.26
C MET A 168 36.45 3.97 23.97
N GLY A 169 37.41 3.04 24.04
CA GLY A 169 37.73 2.14 22.92
C GLY A 169 36.53 1.27 22.56
N PHE A 170 35.90 0.68 23.58
CA PHE A 170 34.68 -0.12 23.40
C PHE A 170 33.51 0.72 22.86
N LEU A 171 33.34 1.95 23.36
CA LEU A 171 32.31 2.89 22.87
C LEU A 171 32.53 3.25 21.40
N ASN A 172 33.77 3.55 20.99
CA ASN A 172 34.08 3.95 19.63
C ASN A 172 33.84 2.80 18.64
N ALA A 173 34.19 1.57 19.00
CA ALA A 173 33.87 0.38 18.19
C ALA A 173 32.36 0.20 18.02
N ALA A 174 31.59 0.31 19.11
CA ALA A 174 30.13 0.23 19.04
C ALA A 174 29.53 1.36 18.18
N LYS A 175 30.03 2.59 18.32
CA LYS A 175 29.60 3.74 17.48
C LYS A 175 29.92 3.54 16.00
N LYS A 176 31.10 3.00 15.68
CA LYS A 176 31.51 2.70 14.30
C LYS A 176 30.52 1.74 13.66
N VAL A 177 30.30 0.58 14.29
CA VAL A 177 29.33 -0.43 13.83
C VAL A 177 27.94 0.16 13.64
N ILE A 178 27.47 0.94 14.61
CA ILE A 178 26.14 1.55 14.56
C ILE A 178 26.05 2.55 13.40
N ASN A 179 27.04 3.42 13.22
CA ASN A 179 27.05 4.42 12.15
C ASN A 179 27.22 3.82 10.75
N GLU A 180 28.05 2.79 10.59
CA GLU A 180 28.20 2.06 9.31
C GLU A 180 26.88 1.40 8.87
N ASN A 181 26.00 1.12 9.82
CA ASN A 181 24.68 0.53 9.60
C ASN A 181 23.54 1.56 9.74
N LYS A 182 23.82 2.87 9.59
CA LYS A 182 22.83 3.95 9.73
C LYS A 182 21.62 3.80 8.81
N ALA A 183 21.81 3.28 7.60
CA ALA A 183 20.73 3.01 6.65
C ALA A 183 19.72 1.94 7.15
N TYR A 184 20.09 1.17 8.18
CA TYR A 184 19.28 0.08 8.75
C TYR A 184 18.90 0.35 10.20
N TRP A 185 18.98 1.59 10.67
CA TRP A 185 18.46 1.94 11.98
C TRP A 185 16.94 1.78 12.03
N PRO A 186 16.37 1.43 13.20
CA PRO A 186 17.09 1.14 14.46
C PRO A 186 17.68 -0.29 14.50
N LEU A 187 18.85 -0.46 15.13
CA LEU A 187 19.46 -1.78 15.34
C LEU A 187 19.06 -2.39 16.69
N THR A 188 18.96 -3.72 16.79
CA THR A 188 18.82 -4.38 18.09
C THR A 188 20.19 -4.47 18.81
N VAL A 189 20.20 -4.49 20.15
CA VAL A 189 21.43 -4.70 20.93
C VAL A 189 22.13 -6.01 20.56
N ARG A 190 21.36 -7.05 20.21
CA ARG A 190 21.87 -8.33 19.71
C ARG A 190 22.52 -8.20 18.34
N ARG A 191 21.97 -7.39 17.44
CA ARG A 191 22.62 -7.13 16.15
C ARG A 191 23.97 -6.45 16.33
N VAL A 192 24.05 -5.43 17.19
CA VAL A 192 25.33 -4.77 17.51
C VAL A 192 26.32 -5.75 18.15
N HIS A 193 25.84 -6.68 18.99
CA HIS A 193 26.67 -7.73 19.58
C HIS A 193 27.39 -8.56 18.50
N TYR A 194 26.64 -9.09 17.53
CA TYR A 194 27.23 -9.90 16.46
C TYR A 194 28.14 -9.11 15.53
N LEU A 195 27.73 -7.89 15.15
CA LEU A 195 28.55 -7.04 14.28
C LEU A 195 29.91 -6.69 14.92
N LEU A 196 29.95 -6.54 16.25
CA LEU A 196 31.20 -6.35 16.97
C LEU A 196 32.10 -7.60 16.99
N LEU A 197 31.57 -8.81 16.76
CA LEU A 197 32.40 -10.02 16.71
C LEU A 197 33.24 -10.11 15.43
N ASN A 198 32.87 -9.40 14.36
CA ASN A 198 33.66 -9.32 13.13
C ASN A 198 35.01 -8.61 13.34
N ASP A 199 35.02 -7.56 14.18
CA ASP A 199 36.23 -6.83 14.58
C ASP A 199 36.19 -6.56 16.11
N PRO A 200 36.49 -7.59 16.93
CA PRO A 200 36.19 -7.59 18.36
C PRO A 200 37.05 -6.60 19.16
N PRO A 201 36.46 -5.55 19.76
CA PRO A 201 37.20 -4.59 20.57
C PRO A 201 37.58 -5.16 21.94
N LEU A 202 38.35 -4.40 22.73
CA LEU A 202 38.49 -4.68 24.16
C LEU A 202 37.28 -4.13 24.93
N LYS A 203 36.73 -4.91 25.87
CA LYS A 203 35.65 -4.45 26.78
C LYS A 203 36.13 -3.40 27.77
N HIS A 204 37.42 -3.44 28.12
CA HIS A 204 38.06 -2.49 29.02
C HIS A 204 39.38 -2.03 28.44
N ASP A 205 39.50 -0.73 28.18
CA ASP A 205 40.69 -0.11 27.57
C ASP A 205 42.00 -0.44 28.32
N LYS A 206 41.94 -0.69 29.64
CA LYS A 206 43.10 -0.99 30.50
C LYS A 206 43.36 -2.48 30.73
N LYS A 207 42.57 -3.40 30.17
CA LYS A 207 42.70 -4.85 30.40
C LYS A 207 42.91 -5.59 29.07
N PRO A 208 44.15 -6.01 28.75
CA PRO A 208 44.46 -6.70 27.49
C PRO A 208 43.67 -8.00 27.27
N HIS A 209 43.36 -8.73 28.35
CA HIS A 209 42.59 -9.98 28.29
C HIS A 209 41.06 -9.77 28.23
N SER A 210 40.59 -8.53 28.06
CA SER A 210 39.16 -8.21 28.05
C SER A 210 38.53 -8.21 26.66
N LYS A 211 39.12 -8.92 25.70
CA LYS A 211 38.63 -8.99 24.32
C LYS A 211 37.14 -9.37 24.28
N TYR A 212 36.41 -8.70 23.39
CA TYR A 212 35.00 -8.97 23.15
C TYR A 212 34.86 -10.35 22.52
N VAL A 213 33.94 -11.15 23.07
CA VAL A 213 33.70 -12.53 22.65
C VAL A 213 32.21 -12.81 22.69
N ASN A 214 31.75 -13.85 22.01
CA ASN A 214 30.35 -14.25 22.04
C ASN A 214 29.99 -14.96 23.35
N ASP A 215 29.85 -14.18 24.42
CA ASP A 215 29.43 -14.68 25.72
C ASP A 215 28.40 -13.76 26.40
N LYS A 216 27.69 -14.29 27.38
CA LYS A 216 26.68 -13.55 28.15
C LYS A 216 27.27 -12.31 28.84
N ASN A 217 28.56 -12.35 29.21
CA ASN A 217 29.21 -11.22 29.87
C ASN A 217 29.47 -10.07 28.91
N SER A 218 29.92 -10.35 27.68
CA SER A 218 30.16 -9.36 26.63
C SER A 218 28.84 -8.78 26.13
N TYR A 219 27.81 -9.61 25.99
CA TYR A 219 26.46 -9.14 25.70
C TYR A 219 25.96 -8.17 26.78
N LYS A 220 26.02 -8.56 28.06
CA LYS A 220 25.63 -7.70 29.20
C LYS A 220 26.46 -6.42 29.28
N ALA A 221 27.77 -6.49 29.00
CA ALA A 221 28.63 -5.32 28.96
C ALA A 221 28.23 -4.34 27.84
N LEU A 222 27.88 -4.84 26.66
CA LEU A 222 27.39 -4.05 25.55
C LEU A 222 26.02 -3.42 25.85
N THR A 223 25.06 -4.17 26.39
CA THR A 223 23.74 -3.64 26.79
C THR A 223 23.89 -2.45 27.74
N ASN A 224 24.74 -2.59 28.77
CA ASN A 224 25.01 -1.52 29.74
C ASN A 224 25.78 -0.34 29.12
N LEU A 225 26.65 -0.59 28.14
CA LEU A 225 27.37 0.46 27.42
C LEU A 225 26.40 1.27 26.55
N LEU A 226 25.60 0.61 25.70
CA LEU A 226 24.67 1.27 24.77
C LEU A 226 23.59 2.06 25.51
N LEU A 227 23.07 1.52 26.63
CA LEU A 227 22.15 2.25 27.49
C LEU A 227 22.75 3.57 27.96
N ARG A 228 23.97 3.54 28.50
CA ARG A 228 24.66 4.76 28.96
C ARG A 228 25.02 5.68 27.82
N ALA A 229 25.41 5.14 26.66
CA ALA A 229 25.79 5.92 25.49
C ALA A 229 24.60 6.72 24.93
N ARG A 230 23.41 6.12 24.88
CA ARG A 230 22.17 6.78 24.45
C ARG A 230 21.74 7.89 25.41
N LEU A 231 21.76 7.59 26.71
CA LEU A 231 21.42 8.57 27.77
C LEU A 231 22.36 9.77 27.81
N ASN A 232 23.66 9.56 27.52
CA ASN A 232 24.65 10.64 27.44
C ASN A 232 24.77 11.24 26.03
N ARG A 233 23.84 10.91 25.10
CA ARG A 233 23.81 11.40 23.71
C ARG A 233 25.06 11.10 22.88
N PHE A 234 25.87 10.12 23.26
CA PHE A 234 26.98 9.62 22.43
C PHE A 234 26.48 8.81 21.22
N ILE A 235 25.27 8.27 21.32
CA ILE A 235 24.53 7.55 20.28
C ILE A 235 23.09 8.09 20.29
N PRO A 236 22.47 8.40 19.15
CA PRO A 236 21.07 8.84 19.11
C PRO A 236 20.10 7.81 19.70
N MET A 237 18.98 8.24 20.27
CA MET A 237 17.98 7.32 20.85
C MET A 237 17.42 6.39 19.78
N GLN A 238 17.09 6.93 18.60
CA GLN A 238 16.57 6.21 17.43
C GLN A 238 17.56 5.23 16.78
N ALA A 239 18.82 5.18 17.21
CA ALA A 239 19.81 4.27 16.63
C ALA A 239 19.63 2.82 17.07
N ILE A 240 18.99 2.60 18.23
CA ILE A 240 18.85 1.30 18.86
C ILE A 240 17.40 1.09 19.29
N GLU A 241 16.82 -0.06 18.93
CA GLU A 241 15.49 -0.46 19.36
C GLU A 241 15.57 -1.57 20.41
N ASP A 242 14.82 -1.39 21.50
CA ASP A 242 14.66 -2.37 22.59
C ASP A 242 13.24 -2.99 22.53
N GLY A 243 12.92 -3.58 21.38
CA GLY A 243 11.60 -4.13 21.08
C GLY A 243 11.26 -5.37 21.92
N THR A 244 10.60 -5.16 23.07
CA THR A 244 9.93 -6.26 23.80
C THR A 244 8.51 -5.94 24.24
N ARG A 245 8.05 -4.69 24.10
CA ARG A 245 6.71 -4.28 24.53
C ARG A 245 6.15 -3.25 23.53
N PRO A 246 5.08 -3.56 22.80
CA PRO A 246 4.39 -2.55 22.00
C PRO A 246 3.74 -1.56 22.97
N ILE A 247 4.13 -0.29 22.87
CA ILE A 247 3.39 0.81 23.49
C ILE A 247 2.24 1.11 22.54
N ARG A 248 1.00 1.09 23.05
CA ARG A 248 -0.15 1.63 22.32
C ARG A 248 -0.44 2.99 22.92
N LEU A 249 -0.21 4.06 22.15
CA LEU A 249 -0.63 5.40 22.55
C LEU A 249 -2.16 5.47 22.50
N GLY A 250 -2.75 6.17 23.46
CA GLY A 250 -4.20 6.19 23.70
C GLY A 250 -5.04 6.84 22.58
N GLY A 251 -4.40 7.39 21.55
CA GLY A 251 -5.03 8.12 20.46
C GLY A 251 -5.66 9.46 20.91
N GLY A 252 -6.10 10.25 19.93
CA GLY A 252 -6.80 11.53 20.13
C GLY A 252 -6.10 12.70 19.45
N PHE A 253 -6.89 13.65 18.92
CA PHE A 253 -6.41 14.92 18.37
C PHE A 253 -6.57 16.02 19.43
N GLU A 254 -5.68 17.00 19.45
CA GLU A 254 -5.77 18.15 20.36
C GLU A 254 -6.86 19.14 19.92
N SER A 255 -7.22 19.14 18.62
CA SER A 255 -8.26 20.01 18.06
C SER A 255 -9.02 19.36 16.89
N LEU A 256 -10.15 19.95 16.52
CA LEU A 256 -10.90 19.54 15.33
C LEU A 256 -10.14 19.92 14.05
N GLU A 257 -9.49 21.07 14.05
CA GLU A 257 -8.70 21.59 12.94
C GLU A 257 -7.56 20.64 12.60
N GLU A 258 -6.83 20.15 13.61
CA GLU A 258 -5.76 19.16 13.42
C GLU A 258 -6.27 17.87 12.76
N PHE A 259 -7.45 17.38 13.18
CA PHE A 259 -8.08 16.22 12.55
C PHE A 259 -8.44 16.49 11.09
N ILE A 260 -9.09 17.62 10.79
CA ILE A 260 -9.49 17.98 9.43
C ILE A 260 -8.26 18.15 8.53
N GLU A 261 -7.22 18.85 8.99
CA GLU A 261 -5.97 19.02 8.26
C GLU A 261 -5.32 17.66 7.96
N GLN A 262 -5.24 16.76 8.94
CA GLN A 262 -4.68 15.43 8.74
C GLN A 262 -5.49 14.60 7.73
N GLU A 263 -6.83 14.61 7.82
CA GLU A 263 -7.69 13.87 6.88
C GLU A 263 -7.58 14.43 5.46
N LEU A 264 -7.54 15.75 5.30
CA LEU A 264 -7.35 16.40 4.00
C LEU A 264 -5.96 16.07 3.42
N ASP A 265 -4.92 16.16 4.23
CA ASP A 265 -3.57 15.81 3.81
C ASP A 265 -3.48 14.35 3.36
N ASN A 266 -4.14 13.43 4.08
CA ASN A 266 -4.15 12.00 3.75
C ASN A 266 -5.15 11.61 2.65
N PHE A 267 -6.00 12.53 2.20
CA PHE A 267 -7.32 12.22 1.62
C PHE A 267 -7.42 11.13 0.53
N LEU A 268 -6.47 10.81 -0.34
CA LEU A 268 -6.58 9.60 -1.20
C LEU A 268 -5.18 8.99 -1.38
N LEU A 269 -4.32 9.21 -0.38
CA LEU A 269 -2.89 8.89 -0.45
C LEU A 269 -2.55 7.55 0.19
N GLY A 270 -3.54 6.87 0.78
CA GLY A 270 -3.41 5.51 1.32
C GLY A 270 -3.48 4.40 0.25
N TYR A 271 -3.61 4.74 -1.03
CA TYR A 271 -3.68 3.76 -2.09
C TYR A 271 -2.33 3.06 -2.34
N SER A 272 -2.40 1.74 -2.44
CA SER A 272 -1.31 0.90 -2.93
C SER A 272 -1.90 -0.23 -3.74
N ARG A 273 -1.44 -0.36 -4.98
CA ARG A 273 -1.86 -1.44 -5.83
C ARG A 273 -1.25 -2.75 -5.35
N ASN A 274 -2.02 -3.83 -5.40
CA ASN A 274 -1.47 -5.16 -5.14
C ASN A 274 -0.72 -5.66 -6.38
N LEU A 275 0.60 -5.49 -6.40
CA LEU A 275 1.45 -5.87 -7.53
C LEU A 275 1.51 -7.40 -7.79
N MET A 276 0.98 -8.21 -6.87
CA MET A 276 0.94 -9.67 -6.98
C MET A 276 -0.38 -10.22 -7.54
N GLN A 277 -1.33 -9.36 -7.89
CA GLN A 277 -2.68 -9.81 -8.27
C GLN A 277 -2.73 -10.61 -9.57
N GLY A 278 -1.92 -10.26 -10.58
CA GLY A 278 -1.85 -10.99 -11.85
C GLY A 278 -0.96 -12.24 -11.83
N GLN A 279 -0.21 -12.47 -10.75
CA GLN A 279 0.71 -13.60 -10.64
C GLN A 279 -0.04 -14.93 -10.55
N GLN A 280 0.46 -15.96 -11.25
CA GLN A 280 -0.14 -17.30 -11.26
C GLN A 280 -0.10 -18.02 -9.90
N ASN A 281 0.94 -17.74 -9.12
CA ASN A 281 1.21 -18.41 -7.84
C ASN A 281 0.92 -17.48 -6.67
N HIS A 282 0.51 -18.07 -5.54
CA HIS A 282 0.44 -17.35 -4.26
C HIS A 282 1.77 -17.50 -3.55
N ILE A 283 2.35 -16.39 -3.11
CA ILE A 283 3.69 -16.37 -2.54
C ILE A 283 3.61 -15.86 -1.11
N GLU A 284 4.33 -16.51 -0.20
CA GLU A 284 4.41 -16.14 1.21
C GLU A 284 5.87 -16.16 1.66
N ILE A 285 6.27 -15.13 2.40
CA ILE A 285 7.59 -15.05 3.01
C ILE A 285 7.48 -15.52 4.47
N ILE A 286 8.35 -16.42 4.87
CA ILE A 286 8.43 -16.93 6.24
C ILE A 286 9.81 -16.60 6.78
N LEU A 287 9.85 -15.89 7.91
CA LEU A 287 11.08 -15.49 8.57
C LEU A 287 11.14 -16.08 9.98
N GLU A 288 12.17 -16.87 10.27
CA GLU A 288 12.41 -17.43 11.60
C GLU A 288 12.63 -16.35 12.66
N LYS A 289 13.55 -15.44 12.36
CA LYS A 289 14.09 -14.52 13.34
C LYS A 289 13.33 -13.20 13.31
N ASN A 290 12.47 -12.98 14.31
CA ASN A 290 11.73 -11.72 14.43
C ASN A 290 12.63 -10.47 14.55
N ALA A 291 13.89 -10.62 14.99
CA ALA A 291 14.85 -9.52 15.05
C ALA A 291 15.25 -8.97 13.66
N LEU A 292 15.04 -9.75 12.60
CA LEU A 292 15.31 -9.37 11.22
C LEU A 292 14.05 -8.94 10.48
N ARG A 293 12.93 -8.76 11.20
CA ARG A 293 11.64 -8.39 10.59
C ARG A 293 11.77 -7.10 9.77
N SER A 294 12.24 -6.01 10.36
CA SER A 294 12.35 -4.71 9.69
C SER A 294 13.25 -4.78 8.44
N VAL A 295 14.28 -5.61 8.49
CA VAL A 295 15.20 -5.82 7.36
C VAL A 295 14.51 -6.50 6.18
N ILE A 296 13.75 -7.56 6.44
CA ILE A 296 13.08 -8.35 5.40
C ILE A 296 11.79 -7.68 4.92
N GLU A 297 11.12 -6.93 5.79
CA GLU A 297 9.89 -6.19 5.49
C GLU A 297 10.08 -5.19 4.36
N ILE A 298 11.28 -4.64 4.17
CA ILE A 298 11.63 -3.76 3.04
C ILE A 298 11.41 -4.48 1.70
N VAL A 299 11.93 -5.70 1.56
CA VAL A 299 11.78 -6.50 0.33
C VAL A 299 10.35 -6.99 0.19
N ALA A 300 9.75 -7.50 1.28
CA ALA A 300 8.37 -7.97 1.27
C ALA A 300 7.38 -6.88 0.82
N LYS A 301 7.53 -5.65 1.34
CA LYS A 301 6.70 -4.50 0.94
C LYS A 301 6.92 -4.10 -0.52
N ARG A 302 8.17 -4.09 -1.01
CA ARG A 302 8.48 -3.76 -2.41
C ARG A 302 7.72 -4.64 -3.40
N TYR A 303 7.62 -5.94 -3.10
CA TYR A 303 6.92 -6.89 -3.96
C TYR A 303 5.45 -7.12 -3.54
N CYS A 304 4.93 -6.40 -2.54
CA CYS A 304 3.58 -6.63 -1.99
C CYS A 304 3.33 -8.08 -1.51
N ILE A 305 4.37 -8.77 -1.02
CA ILE A 305 4.27 -10.16 -0.55
C ILE A 305 4.07 -10.18 0.97
N PRO A 306 3.06 -10.89 1.49
CA PRO A 306 2.87 -11.04 2.93
C PRO A 306 4.05 -11.78 3.57
N MET A 307 4.50 -11.27 4.73
CA MET A 307 5.54 -11.87 5.55
C MET A 307 4.96 -12.34 6.88
N THR A 308 5.29 -13.58 7.26
CA THR A 308 4.95 -14.15 8.57
C THR A 308 6.24 -14.40 9.35
N THR A 309 6.39 -13.73 10.52
CA THR A 309 7.50 -14.03 11.43
C THR A 309 7.14 -15.20 12.34
N ALA A 310 8.05 -16.14 12.48
CA ALA A 310 7.78 -17.42 13.12
C ALA A 310 8.50 -17.52 14.47
N ARG A 311 8.06 -16.73 15.47
CA ARG A 311 8.24 -17.16 16.86
C ARG A 311 7.23 -18.28 17.16
N GLY A 312 7.58 -19.51 16.81
CA GLY A 312 6.79 -20.70 17.13
C GLY A 312 6.06 -21.30 15.92
N TYR A 313 6.83 -21.87 15.00
CA TYR A 313 6.38 -22.65 13.82
C TYR A 313 5.31 -23.72 14.09
N ALA A 314 5.20 -24.18 15.33
CA ALA A 314 4.18 -25.12 15.76
C ALA A 314 2.78 -24.50 15.93
N SER A 315 2.67 -23.16 15.95
CA SER A 315 1.39 -22.51 16.20
C SER A 315 0.46 -22.64 15.01
N LEU A 316 -0.79 -23.00 15.30
CA LEU A 316 -1.84 -23.19 14.30
C LEU A 316 -2.23 -21.86 13.64
N SER A 317 -2.25 -20.76 14.39
CA SER A 317 -2.79 -19.46 13.92
C SER A 317 -2.05 -18.88 12.71
N PRO A 318 -0.70 -18.80 12.68
CA PRO A 318 0.01 -18.30 11.50
C PRO A 318 -0.19 -19.19 10.27
N ARG A 319 -0.21 -20.52 10.45
CA ARG A 319 -0.44 -21.48 9.37
C ARG A 319 -1.87 -21.39 8.82
N HIS A 320 -2.86 -21.26 9.70
CA HIS A 320 -4.24 -21.00 9.32
C HIS A 320 -4.37 -19.68 8.56
N ALA A 321 -3.69 -18.62 9.00
CA ALA A 321 -3.71 -17.33 8.30
C ALA A 321 -3.12 -17.43 6.87
N ILE A 322 -2.00 -18.14 6.71
CA ILE A 322 -1.41 -18.43 5.39
C ILE A 322 -2.39 -19.26 4.54
N ALA A 323 -2.97 -20.33 5.09
CA ALA A 323 -3.90 -21.19 4.38
C ALA A 323 -5.16 -20.43 3.93
N SER A 324 -5.67 -19.53 4.76
CA SER A 324 -6.82 -18.66 4.43
C SER A 324 -6.47 -17.66 3.34
N ARG A 325 -5.31 -16.98 3.41
CA ARG A 325 -4.85 -16.10 2.33
C ARG A 325 -4.69 -16.84 1.02
N PHE A 326 -4.08 -18.02 1.06
CA PHE A 326 -3.91 -18.87 -0.12
C PHE A 326 -5.27 -19.26 -0.73
N LYS A 327 -6.22 -19.76 0.08
CA LYS A 327 -7.56 -20.11 -0.40
C LYS A 327 -8.30 -18.91 -0.99
N ASN A 328 -8.23 -17.75 -0.32
CA ASN A 328 -8.87 -16.53 -0.78
C ASN A 328 -8.24 -15.96 -2.06
N SER A 329 -6.96 -16.27 -2.32
CA SER A 329 -6.29 -15.86 -3.56
C SER A 329 -6.85 -16.53 -4.82
N GLY A 330 -7.53 -17.68 -4.68
CA GLY A 330 -8.01 -18.48 -5.81
C GLY A 330 -6.89 -19.14 -6.64
N LYS A 331 -5.62 -19.02 -6.22
CA LYS A 331 -4.46 -19.54 -6.95
C LYS A 331 -4.24 -21.02 -6.65
N ASN A 332 -3.68 -21.74 -7.62
CA ASN A 332 -3.56 -23.20 -7.56
C ASN A 332 -2.24 -23.70 -6.93
N LYS A 333 -1.26 -22.83 -6.73
CA LYS A 333 0.07 -23.19 -6.22
C LYS A 333 0.50 -22.21 -5.13
N LEU A 334 0.96 -22.75 -4.00
CA LEU A 334 1.51 -22.00 -2.88
C LEU A 334 3.04 -22.11 -2.91
N VAL A 335 3.73 -20.97 -3.09
CA VAL A 335 5.19 -20.88 -3.00
C VAL A 335 5.54 -20.29 -1.63
N LEU A 336 6.39 -20.99 -0.88
CA LEU A 336 6.83 -20.56 0.45
C LEU A 336 8.32 -20.21 0.40
N LEU A 337 8.64 -18.93 0.54
CA LEU A 337 10.01 -18.43 0.58
C LEU A 337 10.46 -18.32 2.04
N MET A 338 11.36 -19.19 2.48
CA MET A 338 11.68 -19.37 3.88
C MET A 338 13.12 -18.92 4.19
N LEU A 339 13.25 -18.02 5.16
CA LEU A 339 14.50 -17.59 5.75
C LEU A 339 14.63 -18.19 7.15
N THR A 340 15.55 -19.15 7.29
CA THR A 340 15.79 -19.91 8.51
C THR A 340 17.27 -19.97 8.83
N ASP A 341 17.60 -20.30 10.08
CA ASP A 341 18.98 -20.55 10.48
C ASP A 341 19.56 -21.76 9.69
N PHE A 342 20.88 -21.81 9.56
CA PHE A 342 21.60 -22.97 9.04
C PHE A 342 21.97 -23.88 10.20
N ASP A 343 21.03 -24.72 10.61
CA ASP A 343 21.22 -25.73 11.64
C ASP A 343 20.37 -26.99 11.31
N PRO A 344 20.44 -28.07 12.11
CA PRO A 344 19.69 -29.29 11.82
C PRO A 344 18.17 -29.08 11.67
N ASP A 345 17.58 -28.15 12.42
CA ASP A 345 16.14 -27.91 12.41
C ASP A 345 15.78 -26.98 11.24
N GLY A 346 16.54 -25.89 11.05
CA GLY A 346 16.39 -24.95 9.94
C GLY A 346 16.53 -25.58 8.56
N GLU A 347 17.34 -26.62 8.38
CA GLU A 347 17.39 -27.40 7.13
C GLU A 347 16.11 -28.20 6.85
N GLN A 348 15.33 -28.52 7.88
CA GLN A 348 14.13 -29.35 7.79
C GLN A 348 12.83 -28.55 7.90
N ILE A 349 12.91 -27.28 8.28
CA ILE A 349 11.74 -26.39 8.41
C ILE A 349 10.97 -26.31 7.10
N ALA A 350 11.63 -26.17 5.95
CA ALA A 350 10.95 -26.05 4.67
C ALA A 350 10.06 -27.27 4.34
N GLU A 351 10.61 -28.47 4.50
CA GLU A 351 9.88 -29.71 4.22
C GLU A 351 8.77 -29.96 5.26
N SER A 352 9.08 -29.80 6.55
CA SER A 352 8.15 -30.05 7.64
C SER A 352 6.97 -29.08 7.64
N PHE A 353 7.21 -27.80 7.33
CA PHE A 353 6.17 -26.79 7.25
C PHE A 353 5.22 -27.08 6.09
N ALA A 354 5.75 -27.33 4.89
CA ALA A 354 4.93 -27.71 3.74
C ALA A 354 4.10 -28.97 4.01
N ARG A 355 4.69 -29.97 4.68
CA ARG A 355 3.98 -31.18 5.11
C ARG A 355 2.80 -30.85 6.03
N SER A 356 3.01 -30.01 7.05
CA SER A 356 1.95 -29.60 7.97
C SER A 356 0.84 -28.80 7.26
N MET A 357 1.18 -27.96 6.29
CA MET A 357 0.20 -27.19 5.52
C MET A 357 -0.68 -28.10 4.66
N ARG A 358 -0.09 -29.16 4.09
CA ARG A 358 -0.79 -30.20 3.36
C ARG A 358 -1.70 -31.02 4.28
N ASP A 359 -1.15 -31.54 5.37
CA ASP A 359 -1.85 -32.49 6.23
C ASP A 359 -2.98 -31.81 7.03
N ASP A 360 -2.77 -30.58 7.51
CA ASP A 360 -3.75 -29.87 8.35
C ASP A 360 -4.78 -29.09 7.53
N PHE A 361 -4.44 -28.59 6.33
CA PHE A 361 -5.32 -27.71 5.54
C PHE A 361 -5.66 -28.23 4.13
N GLY A 362 -5.13 -29.38 3.73
CA GLY A 362 -5.39 -30.00 2.43
C GLY A 362 -4.67 -29.33 1.25
N ILE A 363 -3.65 -28.51 1.51
CA ILE A 363 -2.93 -27.78 0.45
C ILE A 363 -1.87 -28.70 -0.15
N THR A 364 -2.15 -29.28 -1.32
CA THR A 364 -1.29 -30.31 -1.92
C THR A 364 -0.21 -29.76 -2.85
N ASN A 365 -0.47 -28.63 -3.52
CA ASN A 365 0.46 -28.02 -4.47
C ASN A 365 1.28 -26.92 -3.77
N ILE A 366 2.26 -27.35 -2.97
CA ILE A 366 3.17 -26.46 -2.23
C ILE A 366 4.58 -26.58 -2.79
N HIS A 367 5.23 -25.45 -3.02
CA HIS A 367 6.62 -25.34 -3.40
C HIS A 367 7.40 -24.59 -2.31
N PRO A 368 7.95 -25.30 -1.30
CA PRO A 368 8.77 -24.68 -0.28
C PRO A 368 10.21 -24.46 -0.78
N VAL A 369 10.71 -23.25 -0.59
CA VAL A 369 12.06 -22.83 -0.98
C VAL A 369 12.78 -22.30 0.24
N LYS A 370 13.92 -22.90 0.59
CA LYS A 370 14.84 -22.34 1.58
C LYS A 370 15.72 -21.30 0.89
N VAL A 371 15.46 -20.03 1.16
CA VAL A 371 16.12 -18.88 0.51
C VAL A 371 17.49 -18.62 1.13
N ALA A 372 17.53 -18.62 2.46
CA ALA A 372 18.70 -18.37 3.28
C ALA A 372 18.48 -18.99 4.68
N LEU A 373 19.50 -19.41 5.42
CA LEU A 373 20.88 -19.62 5.01
C LEU A 373 21.06 -21.06 4.50
N THR A 374 21.58 -21.20 3.29
CA THR A 374 21.95 -22.50 2.69
C THR A 374 23.40 -22.85 3.03
N ALA A 375 23.82 -24.10 2.83
CA ALA A 375 25.22 -24.51 3.02
C ALA A 375 26.18 -23.69 2.14
N GLU A 376 25.77 -23.42 0.90
CA GLU A 376 26.52 -22.59 -0.04
C GLU A 376 26.68 -21.15 0.47
N ASP A 377 25.68 -20.58 1.16
CA ASP A 377 25.79 -19.25 1.76
C ASP A 377 26.84 -19.23 2.88
N VAL A 378 26.89 -20.29 3.69
CA VAL A 378 27.83 -20.39 4.80
C VAL A 378 29.26 -20.54 4.30
N GLU A 379 29.47 -21.26 3.20
CA GLU A 379 30.78 -21.45 2.57
C GLU A 379 31.23 -20.20 1.81
N ASN A 380 30.40 -19.64 0.94
CA ASN A 380 30.78 -18.54 0.05
C ASN A 380 30.99 -17.20 0.76
N TYR A 381 30.28 -16.96 1.87
CA TYR A 381 30.35 -15.69 2.60
C TYR A 381 31.12 -15.76 3.92
N ASP A 382 31.80 -16.90 4.18
CA ASP A 382 32.56 -17.19 5.40
C ASP A 382 31.83 -16.71 6.68
N LEU A 383 30.56 -17.07 6.79
CA LEU A 383 29.72 -16.56 7.86
C LEU A 383 30.25 -17.04 9.22
N PRO A 384 30.37 -16.13 10.21
CA PRO A 384 30.89 -16.48 11.52
C PRO A 384 29.94 -17.45 12.21
N SER A 385 30.52 -18.47 12.83
CA SER A 385 29.81 -19.48 13.61
C SER A 385 30.52 -19.64 14.95
N ASP A 386 29.79 -19.37 16.03
CA ASP A 386 30.22 -19.71 17.40
C ASP A 386 29.44 -20.92 17.94
N MET A 387 28.67 -21.60 17.08
CA MET A 387 27.75 -22.66 17.48
C MET A 387 27.96 -23.91 16.63
N ASP A 388 28.16 -25.02 17.31
CA ASP A 388 28.01 -26.33 16.71
C ASP A 388 26.53 -26.68 16.62
N ALA A 389 26.19 -27.48 15.60
CA ALA A 389 24.89 -28.07 15.42
C ALA A 389 24.44 -28.76 16.72
N LYS A 390 23.18 -28.51 17.10
CA LYS A 390 22.64 -28.93 18.39
C LYS A 390 22.48 -30.46 18.43
N PRO A 391 23.21 -31.19 19.31
CA PRO A 391 23.15 -32.66 19.36
C PRO A 391 21.78 -33.22 19.76
N SER A 392 20.98 -32.41 20.46
CA SER A 392 19.63 -32.81 20.90
C SER A 392 18.57 -32.71 19.80
N SER A 393 18.89 -32.16 18.62
CA SER A 393 17.92 -32.10 17.51
C SER A 393 17.70 -33.51 16.96
N PRO A 394 16.45 -33.92 16.68
CA PRO A 394 16.17 -35.19 16.02
C PRO A 394 16.80 -35.26 14.60
N ASN A 395 17.11 -34.11 14.00
CA ASN A 395 17.70 -34.00 12.67
C ASN A 395 19.24 -33.96 12.68
N TYR A 396 19.86 -33.98 13.87
CA TYR A 396 21.29 -33.78 14.04
C TYR A 396 22.14 -34.75 13.20
N GLN A 397 21.86 -36.05 13.26
CA GLN A 397 22.62 -37.07 12.52
C GLN A 397 22.56 -36.86 10.99
N LYS A 398 21.39 -36.47 10.46
CA LYS A 398 21.20 -36.19 9.03
C LYS A 398 22.00 -34.95 8.62
N PHE A 399 22.01 -33.92 9.47
CA PHE A 399 22.75 -32.68 9.25
C PHE A 399 24.27 -32.90 9.25
N ILE A 400 24.82 -33.52 10.30
CA ILE A 400 26.27 -33.78 10.42
C ILE A 400 26.80 -34.56 9.22
N LYS A 401 26.08 -35.60 8.79
CA LYS A 401 26.48 -36.43 7.64
C LYS A 401 26.59 -35.62 6.36
N LYS A 402 25.78 -34.57 6.19
CA LYS A 402 25.69 -33.80 4.95
C LYS A 402 26.55 -32.53 4.97
N TYR A 403 26.66 -31.87 6.11
CA TYR A 403 27.23 -30.51 6.22
C TYR A 403 28.29 -30.38 7.33
N GLY A 404 28.55 -31.42 8.11
CA GLY A 404 29.43 -31.35 9.27
C GLY A 404 28.79 -30.65 10.47
N ILE A 405 29.62 -30.20 11.41
CA ILE A 405 29.19 -29.68 12.72
C ILE A 405 28.82 -28.18 12.73
N LYS A 406 29.22 -27.42 11.71
CA LYS A 406 29.06 -25.96 11.70
C LYS A 406 27.58 -25.58 11.59
N ALA A 407 27.08 -24.74 12.51
CA ALA A 407 25.76 -24.15 12.43
C ALA A 407 25.85 -22.61 12.44
N VAL A 408 24.97 -21.93 11.70
CA VAL A 408 25.01 -20.47 11.53
C VAL A 408 23.63 -19.87 11.70
N GLU A 409 23.50 -18.88 12.58
CA GLU A 409 22.27 -18.12 12.73
C GLU A 409 22.12 -17.09 11.59
N LEU A 410 20.88 -16.78 11.18
CA LEU A 410 20.57 -15.69 10.24
C LEU A 410 21.12 -14.35 10.70
N ASP A 411 21.21 -14.12 12.02
CA ASP A 411 21.77 -12.90 12.60
C ASP A 411 23.26 -12.70 12.25
N ALA A 412 23.98 -13.75 11.86
CA ALA A 412 25.37 -13.67 11.41
C ALA A 412 25.49 -13.15 9.97
N ALA A 413 24.43 -13.26 9.17
CA ALA A 413 24.46 -12.84 7.77
C ALA A 413 24.44 -11.30 7.62
N PRO A 414 25.18 -10.76 6.63
CA PRO A 414 25.02 -9.37 6.21
C PRO A 414 23.58 -9.07 5.76
N VAL A 415 23.05 -7.89 6.13
CA VAL A 415 21.68 -7.47 5.76
C VAL A 415 21.48 -7.50 4.25
N LYS A 416 22.42 -6.90 3.50
CA LYS A 416 22.37 -6.85 2.04
C LYS A 416 22.30 -8.23 1.41
N LEU A 417 22.99 -9.21 2.00
CA LEU A 417 22.95 -10.58 1.52
C LEU A 417 21.54 -11.16 1.65
N LEU A 418 20.93 -11.06 2.84
CA LEU A 418 19.57 -11.58 3.07
C LEU A 418 18.53 -10.93 2.16
N GLN A 419 18.62 -9.61 1.94
CA GLN A 419 17.73 -8.89 1.04
C GLN A 419 17.91 -9.36 -0.41
N GLN A 420 19.16 -9.39 -0.91
CA GLN A 420 19.46 -9.84 -2.27
C GLN A 420 19.02 -11.29 -2.51
N LYS A 421 19.26 -12.19 -1.56
CA LYS A 421 18.81 -13.59 -1.69
C LYS A 421 17.30 -13.69 -1.77
N LEU A 422 16.57 -12.89 -0.98
CA LEU A 422 15.12 -12.85 -1.04
C LEU A 422 14.61 -12.22 -2.33
N GLU A 423 15.19 -11.11 -2.78
CA GLU A 423 14.88 -10.47 -4.07
C GLU A 423 15.04 -11.49 -5.21
N ASN A 424 16.21 -12.12 -5.32
CA ASN A 424 16.47 -13.12 -6.35
C ASN A 424 15.50 -14.32 -6.27
N ALA A 425 15.16 -14.77 -5.06
CA ALA A 425 14.21 -15.86 -4.88
C ALA A 425 12.79 -15.46 -5.30
N VAL A 426 12.35 -14.24 -4.99
CA VAL A 426 11.07 -13.70 -5.45
C VAL A 426 11.05 -13.60 -6.97
N GLU A 427 12.06 -12.96 -7.57
CA GLU A 427 12.19 -12.79 -9.02
C GLU A 427 12.23 -14.13 -9.78
N SER A 428 12.73 -15.19 -9.16
CA SER A 428 12.75 -16.54 -9.76
C SER A 428 11.39 -17.25 -9.79
N VAL A 429 10.39 -16.76 -9.04
CA VAL A 429 9.08 -17.42 -8.90
C VAL A 429 7.90 -16.56 -9.36
N ILE A 430 8.16 -15.31 -9.74
CA ILE A 430 7.18 -14.38 -10.31
C ILE A 430 7.40 -14.20 -11.81
N ASP A 431 6.33 -13.80 -12.49
CA ASP A 431 6.40 -13.22 -13.81
C ASP A 431 6.76 -11.74 -13.66
N ILE A 432 7.98 -11.37 -14.06
CA ILE A 432 8.49 -10.00 -13.90
C ILE A 432 7.79 -9.01 -14.84
N ASP A 433 7.35 -9.46 -16.01
CA ASP A 433 6.66 -8.61 -16.98
C ASP A 433 5.27 -8.26 -16.47
N GLU A 434 4.55 -9.25 -15.91
CA GLU A 434 3.28 -9.01 -15.23
C GLU A 434 3.46 -8.08 -14.01
N TYR A 435 4.51 -8.27 -13.21
CA TYR A 435 4.81 -7.37 -12.08
C TYR A 435 5.04 -5.92 -12.52
N ASN A 436 5.82 -5.72 -13.60
CA ASN A 436 6.07 -4.39 -14.16
C ASN A 436 4.79 -3.77 -14.76
N SER A 437 3.94 -4.56 -15.42
CA SER A 437 2.64 -4.08 -15.90
C SER A 437 1.73 -3.61 -14.76
N GLN A 438 1.77 -4.29 -13.60
CA GLN A 438 1.05 -3.79 -12.41
C GLN A 438 1.64 -2.49 -11.88
N ILE A 439 2.95 -2.25 -11.99
CA ILE A 439 3.55 -0.96 -11.62
C ILE A 439 3.02 0.15 -12.55
N GLU A 440 3.04 -0.07 -13.87
CA GLU A 440 2.50 0.89 -14.86
C GLU A 440 1.04 1.25 -14.57
N LEU A 441 0.21 0.25 -14.22
CA LEU A 441 -1.18 0.49 -13.82
C LEU A 441 -1.29 1.28 -12.51
N GLU A 442 -0.35 1.14 -11.56
CA GLU A 442 -0.32 1.98 -10.35
C GLU A 442 0.02 3.44 -10.68
N GLU A 443 0.84 3.70 -11.71
CA GLU A 443 1.12 5.06 -12.20
C GLU A 443 -0.12 5.71 -12.81
N GLU A 444 -0.91 4.95 -13.58
CA GLU A 444 -2.22 5.38 -14.09
C GLU A 444 -3.20 5.66 -12.94
N ASP A 445 -3.32 4.72 -11.99
CA ASP A 445 -4.15 4.86 -10.79
C ASP A 445 -3.78 6.12 -9.99
N ALA A 446 -2.47 6.41 -9.84
CA ALA A 446 -1.97 7.60 -9.14
C ALA A 446 -2.39 8.90 -9.83
N THR A 447 -2.37 8.91 -11.16
CA THR A 447 -2.80 10.06 -11.97
C THR A 447 -4.29 10.31 -11.78
N GLU A 448 -5.11 9.26 -11.79
CA GLU A 448 -6.54 9.35 -11.53
C GLU A 448 -6.85 9.80 -10.10
N ILE A 449 -6.13 9.28 -9.11
CA ILE A 449 -6.25 9.69 -7.72
C ILE A 449 -5.98 11.19 -7.57
N GLU A 450 -4.91 11.71 -8.18
CA GLU A 450 -4.59 13.13 -8.08
C GLU A 450 -5.63 14.02 -8.77
N ALA A 451 -6.15 13.59 -9.92
CA ALA A 451 -7.25 14.27 -10.60
C ALA A 451 -8.51 14.33 -9.72
N ARG A 452 -8.87 13.22 -9.07
CA ARG A 452 -10.00 13.14 -8.13
C ARG A 452 -9.77 14.00 -6.88
N ARG A 453 -8.57 13.98 -6.30
CA ARG A 453 -8.18 14.83 -5.15
C ARG A 453 -8.34 16.30 -5.49
N SER A 454 -7.80 16.73 -6.62
CA SER A 454 -7.87 18.12 -7.08
C SER A 454 -9.30 18.60 -7.23
N LEU A 455 -10.18 17.79 -7.84
CA LEU A 455 -11.60 18.12 -7.98
C LEU A 455 -12.33 18.27 -6.64
N VAL A 456 -12.04 17.39 -5.68
CA VAL A 456 -12.65 17.47 -4.35
C VAL A 456 -12.16 18.71 -3.62
N PHE A 457 -10.87 19.03 -3.68
CA PHE A 457 -10.33 20.23 -3.04
C PHE A 457 -10.83 21.52 -3.68
N GLU A 458 -11.01 21.57 -5.00
CA GLU A 458 -11.67 22.70 -5.67
C GLU A 458 -13.12 22.85 -5.18
N ALA A 459 -13.89 21.76 -5.14
CA ALA A 459 -15.28 21.79 -4.68
C ALA A 459 -15.43 22.20 -3.21
N ILE A 460 -14.52 21.76 -2.35
CA ILE A 460 -14.49 22.15 -0.94
C ILE A 460 -14.16 23.64 -0.81
N LYS A 461 -13.16 24.14 -1.55
CA LYS A 461 -12.81 25.57 -1.55
C LYS A 461 -13.94 26.47 -2.04
N ASP A 462 -14.70 26.03 -3.04
CA ASP A 462 -15.86 26.76 -3.56
C ASP A 462 -17.07 26.74 -2.61
N SER A 463 -17.07 25.85 -1.60
CA SER A 463 -18.16 25.69 -0.63
C SER A 463 -17.95 26.48 0.67
N PHE A 464 -16.78 27.11 0.84
CA PHE A 464 -16.43 28.03 1.92
C PHE A 464 -16.26 29.45 1.38
#